data_AF-A0A9D9Z6Q7-F1
#
_entry.id   AF-A0A9D9Z6Q7-F1
#
_cell.length_a   1.000
_cell.length_b   1.000
_cell.length_c   1.000
_cell.angle_alpha   90.00
_cell.angle_beta   90.00
_cell.angle_gamma   90.00
#
_symmetry.space_group_name_H-M   'P 1'
#
loop_
_entity.id
_entity.type
_entity.pdbx_description
1 polymer ?
#
loop_
_entity_poly.entity_id
_entity_poly.type
_entity_poly.pdbx_seq_one_letter_code
_entity_poly.pdbx_strand_id
1 'polypeptide(L)'
;MTGGAAIDPGSVDRVWRDLTSAASLAEAGPVSIEGKDEPNAWVSFTMSKYSVHATTGLLATLRSTDELAGVLAHEISHIKLGHYNETVKRNLLWGLLYMALGERKIGGFDVVGTGVVLAEAGFSREQEIAADDYGVALAAKAGYDPWGLYNALQGMAKS
;
A
#
# COMPACT_ATOMS: atom_id res chain seq x y z
N MET A 1 -27.42 1.57 7.90
CA MET A 1 -26.31 2.54 7.83
C MET A 1 -25.39 2.28 9.02
N THR A 2 -24.37 1.45 8.83
CA THR A 2 -23.37 1.14 9.87
C THR A 2 -22.03 1.54 9.28
N GLY A 3 -21.54 2.73 9.66
CA GLY A 3 -20.21 3.21 9.29
C GLY A 3 -19.17 2.23 9.82
N GLY A 4 -18.51 1.52 8.92
CA GLY A 4 -17.34 0.71 9.24
C GLY A 4 -16.26 1.64 9.77
N ALA A 5 -15.67 1.27 10.91
CA ALA A 5 -14.68 2.08 11.58
C ALA A 5 -13.51 2.38 10.63
N ALA A 6 -13.30 3.66 10.34
CA ALA A 6 -12.10 4.13 9.66
C ALA A 6 -10.87 3.63 10.44
N ILE A 7 -9.83 3.22 9.72
CA ILE A 7 -8.58 2.80 10.34
C ILE A 7 -8.03 3.98 11.15
N ASP A 8 -7.87 3.81 12.46
CA ASP A 8 -7.31 4.86 13.30
C ASP A 8 -5.79 4.96 13.09
N PRO A 9 -5.19 6.16 13.25
CA PRO A 9 -3.75 6.33 13.07
C PRO A 9 -2.88 5.41 13.93
N GLY A 10 -3.31 5.04 15.14
CA GLY A 10 -2.57 4.14 16.03
C GLY A 10 -2.54 2.69 15.52
N SER A 11 -3.53 2.30 14.71
CA SER A 11 -3.51 1.03 13.98
C SER A 11 -2.45 1.02 12.87
N VAL A 12 -2.19 2.15 12.22
CA VAL A 12 -1.14 2.26 11.19
C VAL A 12 0.25 2.06 11.80
N ASP A 13 0.54 2.72 12.92
CA ASP A 13 1.79 2.53 13.68
C ASP A 13 2.02 1.06 14.07
N ARG A 14 0.97 0.40 14.55
CA ARG A 14 1.02 -1.01 14.95
C ARG A 14 1.34 -1.91 13.76
N VAL A 15 0.55 -1.81 12.69
CA VAL A 15 0.71 -2.63 11.49
C VAL A 15 2.09 -2.43 10.88
N TRP A 16 2.56 -1.19 10.78
CA TRP A 16 3.89 -0.88 10.27
C TRP A 16 5.00 -1.55 11.09
N ARG A 17 4.96 -1.43 12.42
CA ARG A 17 5.94 -2.06 13.30
C ARG A 17 5.94 -3.59 13.17
N ASP A 18 4.76 -4.19 13.14
CA ASP A 18 4.62 -5.65 13.10
C ASP A 18 5.17 -6.21 11.77
N LEU A 19 4.85 -5.56 10.64
CA LEU A 19 5.39 -5.91 9.31
C LEU A 19 6.89 -5.69 9.18
N THR A 20 7.40 -4.54 9.62
CA THR A 20 8.85 -4.24 9.53
C THR A 20 9.67 -5.19 10.40
N SER A 21 9.16 -5.58 11.58
CA SER A 21 9.74 -6.62 12.42
C SER A 21 9.77 -7.98 11.69
N ALA A 22 8.63 -8.41 11.13
CA ALA A 22 8.52 -9.65 10.37
C ALA A 22 9.43 -9.67 9.13
N ALA A 23 9.62 -8.52 8.49
CA ALA A 23 10.52 -8.34 7.36
C ALA A 23 12.00 -8.22 7.76
N SER A 24 12.32 -8.14 9.06
CA SER A 24 13.69 -7.89 9.54
C SER A 24 14.29 -6.61 8.93
N LEU A 25 13.51 -5.53 8.95
CA LEU A 25 14.00 -4.18 8.63
C LEU A 25 14.54 -3.55 9.94
N ALA A 26 15.79 -3.07 9.90
CA ALA A 26 16.56 -2.72 11.10
C ALA A 26 15.97 -1.54 11.89
N GLU A 27 15.33 -0.57 11.21
CA GLU A 27 14.65 0.55 11.83
C GLU A 27 13.33 0.85 11.10
N ALA A 28 12.21 0.52 11.75
CA ALA A 28 10.91 1.04 11.37
C ALA A 28 10.91 2.55 11.69
N GLY A 29 11.21 3.36 10.69
CA GLY A 29 11.07 4.81 10.77
C GLY A 29 9.59 5.22 10.86
N PRO A 30 9.33 6.53 10.90
CA PRO A 30 8.03 7.07 11.30
C PRO A 30 6.91 6.69 10.34
N VAL A 31 5.70 6.60 10.87
CA VAL A 31 4.46 6.67 10.09
C VAL A 31 4.09 8.13 9.89
N SER A 32 3.70 8.50 8.68
CA SER A 32 3.17 9.82 8.35
C SER A 32 1.77 9.68 7.75
N ILE A 33 0.80 10.34 8.39
CA ILE A 33 -0.57 10.41 7.85
C ILE A 33 -0.72 11.70 7.06
N GLU A 34 -1.01 11.55 5.78
CA GLU A 34 -1.06 12.63 4.81
C GLU A 34 -2.52 13.08 4.64
N GLY A 35 -2.81 14.35 4.90
CA GLY A 35 -4.15 14.93 4.78
C GLY A 35 -4.59 15.11 3.32
N LYS A 36 -4.83 14.00 2.63
CA LYS A 36 -5.27 13.90 1.24
C LYS A 36 -6.46 12.95 1.13
N ASP A 37 -7.44 13.34 0.33
CA ASP A 37 -8.67 12.57 0.15
C ASP A 37 -8.47 11.39 -0.81
N GLU A 38 -7.48 11.48 -1.71
CA GLU A 38 -7.17 10.39 -2.63
C GLU A 38 -6.49 9.21 -1.91
N PRO A 39 -7.05 7.99 -1.99
CA PRO A 39 -6.43 6.81 -1.39
C PRO A 39 -5.05 6.51 -1.97
N ASN A 40 -4.03 6.51 -1.11
CA ASN A 40 -2.66 6.15 -1.46
C ASN A 40 -1.84 5.76 -0.21
N ALA A 41 -0.83 4.92 -0.42
CA ALA A 41 0.24 4.64 0.53
C ALA A 41 1.55 4.44 -0.23
N TRP A 42 2.67 4.71 0.43
CA TRP A 42 4.01 4.43 -0.09
C TRP A 42 5.01 4.31 1.05
N VAL A 43 6.14 3.67 0.79
CA VAL A 43 7.27 3.64 1.71
C VAL A 43 8.43 4.47 1.14
N SER A 44 8.97 5.35 1.97
CA SER A 44 10.22 6.05 1.70
C SER A 44 11.39 5.29 2.32
N PHE A 45 12.48 5.13 1.59
CA PHE A 45 13.72 4.55 2.10
C PHE A 45 14.90 5.49 1.84
N THR A 46 15.66 5.80 2.88
CA THR A 46 16.90 6.57 2.78
C THR A 46 17.99 5.84 3.55
N MET A 47 19.01 5.36 2.84
CA MET A 47 20.07 4.50 3.40
C MET A 47 19.47 3.22 4.03
N SER A 48 19.28 3.22 5.35
CA SER A 48 18.71 2.09 6.11
C SER A 48 17.46 2.49 6.92
N LYS A 49 16.92 3.70 6.69
CA LYS A 49 15.73 4.20 7.37
C LYS A 49 14.53 4.05 6.46
N TYR A 50 13.46 3.48 6.99
CA TYR A 50 12.22 3.23 6.25
C TYR A 50 11.07 3.99 6.91
N SER A 51 10.36 4.85 6.20
CA SER A 51 9.14 5.48 6.72
C SER A 51 7.97 5.16 5.83
N VAL A 52 6.79 4.98 6.43
CA VAL A 52 5.56 4.75 5.67
C VAL A 52 4.71 5.99 5.68
N HIS A 53 4.08 6.25 4.55
CA HIS A 53 3.11 7.31 4.38
C HIS A 53 1.78 6.69 3.98
N ALA A 54 0.70 7.14 4.60
CA ALA A 54 -0.66 6.74 4.26
C ALA A 54 -1.55 7.97 4.23
N THR A 55 -2.43 8.05 3.24
CA THR A 55 -3.38 9.15 3.10
C THR A 55 -4.61 8.94 3.99
N THR A 56 -5.23 10.03 4.44
CA THR A 56 -6.52 9.97 5.14
C THR A 56 -7.62 9.31 4.29
N GLY A 57 -7.59 9.52 2.97
CA GLY A 57 -8.47 8.84 2.02
C GLY A 57 -8.35 7.32 2.05
N LEU A 58 -7.11 6.80 2.10
CA LEU A 58 -6.87 5.37 2.21
C LEU A 58 -7.45 4.81 3.51
N LEU A 59 -7.14 5.45 4.65
CA LEU A 59 -7.62 4.99 5.96
C LEU A 59 -9.15 5.01 6.09
N ALA A 60 -9.80 5.93 5.39
CA ALA A 60 -11.27 6.01 5.32
C ALA A 60 -11.88 4.93 4.42
N THR A 61 -11.11 4.37 3.48
CA THR A 61 -11.60 3.37 2.52
C THR A 61 -11.40 1.93 3.01
N LEU A 62 -10.29 1.67 3.71
CA LEU A 62 -9.99 0.34 4.24
C LEU A 62 -10.94 -0.01 5.40
N ARG A 63 -11.32 -1.29 5.47
CA ARG A 63 -12.32 -1.80 6.42
C ARG A 63 -11.71 -2.63 7.55
N SER A 64 -10.45 -3.02 7.43
CA SER A 64 -9.74 -3.77 8.47
C SER A 64 -8.25 -3.48 8.48
N THR A 65 -7.60 -3.79 9.60
CA THR A 65 -6.14 -3.74 9.70
C THR A 65 -5.47 -4.79 8.82
N ASP A 66 -6.14 -5.88 8.46
CA ASP A 66 -5.64 -6.85 7.49
C ASP A 66 -5.55 -6.26 6.09
N GLU A 67 -6.55 -5.48 5.68
CA GLU A 67 -6.52 -4.76 4.40
C GLU A 67 -5.36 -3.74 4.36
N LEU A 68 -5.16 -3.00 5.45
CA LEU A 68 -3.99 -2.12 5.59
C LEU A 68 -2.67 -2.91 5.55
N ALA A 69 -2.59 -4.02 6.29
CA ALA A 69 -1.39 -4.84 6.34
C ALA A 69 -1.03 -5.42 4.97
N GLY A 70 -2.03 -5.82 4.18
CA GLY A 70 -1.84 -6.27 2.81
C GLY A 70 -1.21 -5.19 1.92
N VAL A 71 -1.76 -3.97 1.95
CA VAL A 71 -1.19 -2.83 1.21
C VAL A 71 0.25 -2.55 1.64
N LEU A 72 0.51 -2.42 2.94
CA LEU A 72 1.85 -2.10 3.45
C LEU A 72 2.86 -3.25 3.24
N ALA A 73 2.42 -4.51 3.31
CA ALA A 73 3.28 -5.67 3.04
C ALA A 73 3.74 -5.69 1.58
N HIS A 74 2.84 -5.38 0.64
CA HIS A 74 3.18 -5.23 -0.77
C HIS A 74 4.22 -4.11 -0.96
N GLU A 75 4.03 -2.95 -0.34
CA GLU A 75 5.00 -1.84 -0.40
C GLU A 75 6.40 -2.22 0.14
N ILE A 76 6.46 -2.94 1.26
CA ILE A 76 7.72 -3.46 1.82
C ILE A 76 8.39 -4.47 0.87
N SER A 77 7.60 -5.23 0.12
CA SER A 77 8.10 -6.25 -0.80
C SER A 77 8.94 -5.63 -1.91
N HIS A 78 8.49 -4.52 -2.48
CA HIS A 78 9.28 -3.78 -3.48
C HIS A 78 10.64 -3.30 -2.95
N ILE A 79 10.74 -3.00 -1.66
CA ILE A 79 12.01 -2.63 -1.02
C ILE A 79 12.89 -3.85 -0.88
N LYS A 80 12.34 -4.94 -0.33
CA LYS A 80 13.07 -6.17 -0.07
C LYS A 80 13.60 -6.83 -1.32
N LEU A 81 12.88 -6.69 -2.43
CA LEU A 81 13.24 -7.22 -3.73
C LEU A 81 14.07 -6.23 -4.57
N GLY A 82 14.34 -5.03 -4.06
CA GLY A 82 15.18 -4.04 -4.75
C GLY A 82 14.55 -3.49 -6.04
N HIS A 83 13.22 -3.43 -6.10
CA HIS A 83 12.51 -2.91 -7.29
C HIS A 83 12.65 -1.40 -7.45
N TYR A 84 13.02 -0.69 -6.37
CA TYR A 84 13.20 0.76 -6.37
C TYR A 84 14.57 1.18 -6.91
N ASN A 85 14.58 2.05 -7.93
CA ASN A 85 15.82 2.46 -8.61
C ASN A 85 16.46 3.75 -8.05
N GLU A 86 15.67 4.70 -7.52
CA GLU A 86 16.11 5.87 -6.71
C GLU A 86 14.85 6.66 -6.30
N THR A 87 14.81 7.15 -5.04
CA THR A 87 13.72 7.92 -4.39
C THR A 87 12.37 7.88 -5.10
N VAL A 88 11.67 6.77 -4.94
CA VAL A 88 10.39 6.57 -5.60
C VAL A 88 9.27 7.13 -4.74
N LYS A 89 8.79 8.32 -5.13
CA LYS A 89 7.53 8.91 -4.64
C LYS A 89 6.41 8.58 -5.63
N ARG A 90 6.17 7.29 -5.85
CA ARG A 90 5.15 6.81 -6.80
C ARG A 90 3.82 6.57 -6.10
N ASN A 91 2.74 6.68 -6.86
CA ASN A 91 1.39 6.34 -6.42
C ASN A 91 1.16 4.84 -6.64
N LEU A 92 1.83 4.01 -5.84
CA LEU A 92 1.96 2.56 -6.05
C LEU A 92 0.62 1.84 -5.96
N LEU A 93 -0.22 2.21 -4.99
CA LEU A 93 -1.58 1.70 -4.85
C LEU A 93 -2.41 1.86 -6.14
N TRP A 94 -2.24 2.98 -6.85
CA TRP A 94 -2.96 3.25 -8.10
C TRP A 94 -2.45 2.40 -9.26
N GLY A 95 -1.15 2.17 -9.34
CA GLY A 95 -0.56 1.25 -10.32
C GLY A 95 -1.09 -0.17 -10.11
N LEU A 96 -1.17 -0.60 -8.86
CA LEU A 96 -1.68 -1.91 -8.50
C LEU A 96 -3.17 -2.08 -8.81
N LEU A 97 -3.98 -1.08 -8.44
CA LEU A 97 -5.40 -1.09 -8.72
C LEU A 97 -5.71 -1.04 -10.23
N TYR A 98 -4.91 -0.31 -11.01
CA TYR A 98 -4.99 -0.32 -12.47
C TYR A 98 -4.71 -1.70 -13.06
N MET A 99 -3.67 -2.41 -12.59
CA MET A 99 -3.40 -3.78 -13.07
C MET A 99 -4.48 -4.77 -12.66
N ALA A 100 -5.03 -4.63 -11.46
CA ALA A 100 -6.08 -5.50 -10.95
C ALA A 100 -7.40 -5.36 -11.71
N LEU A 101 -7.76 -4.13 -12.12
CA LEU A 101 -9.06 -3.83 -12.71
C LEU A 101 -9.03 -3.65 -14.23
N GLY A 102 -7.90 -3.22 -14.80
CA GLY A 102 -7.82 -2.80 -16.21
C GLY A 102 -8.68 -1.56 -16.54
N GLU A 103 -9.20 -0.85 -15.53
CA GLU A 103 -10.13 0.27 -15.67
C GLU A 103 -9.48 1.63 -15.39
N ARG A 104 -10.08 2.69 -15.94
CA ARG A 104 -9.58 4.09 -15.87
C ARG A 104 -10.25 4.94 -14.79
N LYS A 105 -11.14 4.36 -13.98
CA LYS A 105 -11.88 5.05 -12.92
C LYS A 105 -11.91 4.19 -11.67
N ILE A 106 -11.68 4.82 -10.53
CA ILE A 106 -11.74 4.18 -9.19
C ILE A 106 -12.57 5.11 -8.32
N GLY A 107 -13.70 4.65 -7.78
CA GLY A 107 -14.57 5.44 -6.89
C GLY A 107 -14.91 6.85 -7.36
N GLY A 108 -15.13 7.02 -8.67
CA GLY A 108 -15.45 8.32 -9.27
C GLY A 108 -14.25 9.24 -9.53
N PHE A 109 -13.04 8.86 -9.12
CA PHE A 109 -11.79 9.55 -9.46
C PHE A 109 -11.31 9.13 -10.85
N ASP A 110 -11.04 10.11 -11.71
CA ASP A 110 -10.50 9.87 -13.05
C ASP A 110 -8.98 9.68 -12.98
N VAL A 111 -8.54 8.46 -13.25
CA VAL A 111 -7.12 8.10 -13.27
C VAL A 111 -6.42 8.73 -14.50
N VAL A 112 -7.19 9.21 -15.49
CA VAL A 112 -6.67 9.90 -16.69
C VAL A 112 -6.30 11.36 -16.41
N GLY A 113 -6.99 12.03 -15.48
CA GLY A 113 -6.63 13.40 -15.04
C GLY A 113 -5.30 13.47 -14.31
N THR A 114 -4.84 12.33 -13.81
CA THR A 114 -3.52 12.08 -13.19
C THR A 114 -2.50 11.51 -14.18
N GLY A 115 -2.76 11.56 -15.50
CA GLY A 115 -2.02 10.85 -16.56
C GLY A 115 -0.49 10.98 -16.61
N VAL A 116 0.12 11.97 -15.94
CA VAL A 116 1.59 12.05 -15.75
C VAL A 116 2.10 10.95 -14.79
N VAL A 117 1.26 10.50 -13.84
CA VAL A 117 1.59 9.51 -12.81
C VAL A 117 1.62 8.07 -13.35
N LEU A 118 0.72 7.74 -14.28
CA LEU A 118 0.67 6.39 -14.89
C LEU A 118 1.73 6.20 -15.98
N ALA A 119 2.05 7.25 -16.73
CA ALA A 119 2.93 7.16 -17.90
C ALA A 119 4.43 7.06 -17.56
N GLU A 120 4.85 7.39 -16.34
CA GLU A 120 6.27 7.43 -15.95
C GLU A 120 6.76 6.30 -15.02
N ALA A 121 5.90 5.39 -14.51
CA ALA A 121 6.25 4.82 -13.20
C ALA A 121 5.69 3.47 -12.70
N GLY A 122 5.09 2.59 -13.49
CA GLY A 122 4.76 1.24 -12.97
C GLY A 122 6.01 0.39 -12.63
N PHE A 123 5.92 -0.59 -11.73
CA PHE A 123 6.86 -1.72 -11.76
C PHE A 123 6.49 -2.65 -12.92
N SER A 124 7.43 -3.49 -13.37
CA SER A 124 7.12 -4.50 -14.37
C SER A 124 6.12 -5.52 -13.81
N ARG A 125 5.37 -6.20 -14.67
CA ARG A 125 4.43 -7.24 -14.24
C ARG A 125 5.11 -8.32 -13.40
N GLU A 126 6.35 -8.68 -13.76
CA GLU A 126 7.16 -9.66 -13.03
C GLU A 126 7.55 -9.16 -11.64
N GLN A 127 7.87 -7.86 -11.52
CA GLN A 127 8.16 -7.23 -10.23
C GLN A 127 6.93 -7.19 -9.32
N GLU A 128 5.75 -6.92 -9.88
CA GLU A 128 4.48 -6.88 -9.16
C GLU A 128 4.08 -8.28 -8.66
N ILE A 129 4.22 -9.31 -9.51
CA ILE A 129 4.00 -10.71 -9.11
C ILE A 129 4.95 -11.11 -7.97
N ALA A 130 6.24 -10.77 -8.09
CA ALA A 130 7.20 -11.09 -7.04
C ALA A 130 6.90 -10.33 -5.73
N ALA A 131 6.43 -9.08 -5.83
CA ALA A 131 6.00 -8.31 -4.68
C ALA A 131 4.75 -8.88 -4.01
N ASP A 132 3.77 -9.35 -4.79
CA ASP A 132 2.57 -10.01 -4.26
C ASP A 132 2.91 -11.32 -3.55
N ASP A 133 3.76 -12.17 -4.15
CA ASP A 133 4.19 -13.43 -3.55
C ASP A 133 4.89 -13.21 -2.20
N TYR A 134 5.81 -12.24 -2.14
CA TYR A 134 6.48 -11.88 -0.90
C TYR A 134 5.51 -11.23 0.09
N GLY A 135 4.63 -10.34 -0.38
CA GLY A 135 3.69 -9.58 0.43
C GLY A 135 2.68 -10.47 1.15
N VAL A 136 2.13 -11.48 0.46
CA VAL A 136 1.26 -12.50 1.04
C VAL A 136 1.98 -13.26 2.15
N ALA A 137 3.22 -13.70 1.89
CA ALA A 137 4.02 -14.41 2.89
C ALA A 137 4.38 -13.51 4.09
N LEU A 138 4.68 -12.23 3.85
CA LEU A 138 5.01 -11.26 4.88
C LEU A 138 3.80 -10.95 5.77
N ALA A 139 2.63 -10.70 5.19
CA ALA A 139 1.39 -10.46 5.93
C ALA A 139 1.05 -11.65 6.83
N ALA A 140 1.12 -12.87 6.28
CA ALA A 140 0.93 -14.10 7.04
C ALA A 140 1.93 -14.22 8.20
N LYS A 141 3.22 -13.95 7.93
CA LYS A 141 4.29 -13.99 8.94
C LYS A 141 4.09 -12.97 10.05
N ALA A 142 3.53 -11.80 9.75
CA ALA A 142 3.20 -10.76 10.71
C ALA A 142 1.88 -11.00 11.45
N GLY A 143 1.12 -12.06 11.12
CA GLY A 143 -0.12 -12.44 11.78
C GLY A 143 -1.39 -11.83 11.21
N TYR A 144 -1.33 -11.27 9.99
CA TYR A 144 -2.48 -10.70 9.28
C TYR A 144 -3.04 -11.67 8.24
N ASP A 145 -4.30 -11.47 7.84
CA ASP A 145 -4.94 -12.25 6.77
C ASP A 145 -4.17 -12.08 5.44
N PRO A 146 -3.65 -13.15 4.82
CA PRO A 146 -2.95 -13.08 3.54
C PRO A 146 -3.82 -12.56 2.38
N TRP A 147 -5.15 -12.59 2.52
CA TRP A 147 -6.09 -12.02 1.55
C TRP A 147 -6.34 -10.51 1.73
N GLY A 148 -5.70 -9.87 2.71
CA GLY A 148 -5.89 -8.46 3.02
C GLY A 148 -5.73 -7.53 1.81
N LEU A 149 -4.65 -7.71 1.02
CA LEU A 149 -4.41 -6.88 -0.16
C LEU A 149 -5.53 -7.04 -1.21
N TYR A 150 -5.91 -8.28 -1.50
CA TYR A 150 -7.00 -8.57 -2.43
C TYR A 150 -8.31 -7.91 -1.97
N ASN A 151 -8.65 -8.03 -0.68
CA ASN A 151 -9.86 -7.45 -0.12
C ASN A 151 -9.86 -5.92 -0.19
N ALA A 152 -8.71 -5.29 0.06
CA ALA A 152 -8.53 -3.84 -0.05
C ALA A 152 -8.83 -3.36 -1.47
N LEU A 153 -8.21 -3.99 -2.48
CA LEU A 153 -8.38 -3.65 -3.89
C LEU A 153 -9.81 -3.83 -4.36
N GLN A 154 -10.45 -4.94 -3.96
CA GLN A 154 -11.85 -5.20 -4.29
C GLN A 154 -12.80 -4.22 -3.62
N GLY A 155 -12.48 -3.72 -2.42
CA GLY A 155 -13.22 -2.66 -1.74
C GLY A 155 -13.11 -1.33 -2.50
N MET A 156 -11.90 -0.93 -2.87
CA MET A 156 -11.63 0.30 -3.62
C MET A 156 -12.24 0.30 -5.03
N ALA A 157 -12.33 -0.86 -5.67
CA ALA A 157 -12.94 -1.00 -6.99
C ALA A 157 -14.46 -0.80 -6.99
N LYS A 158 -15.13 -1.08 -5.87
CA LYS A 158 -16.59 -1.10 -5.74
C LYS A 158 -17.15 0.13 -5.01
N SER A 159 -16.27 0.89 -4.37
CA SER A 159 -16.58 2.18 -3.73
C SER A 159 -16.66 3.27 -4.78
#